data_AF-A0A1L7I4I8-F1
#
_entry.id   AF-A0A1L7I4I8-F1
#
_cell.length_a   1.000
_cell.length_b   1.000
_cell.length_c   1.000
_cell.angle_alpha   90.00
_cell.angle_beta   90.00
_cell.angle_gamma   90.00
#
_symmetry.space_group_name_H-M   'P 1'
#
loop_
_entity.id
_entity.type
_entity.pdbx_description
1 polymer ?
#
loop_
_entity_poly.entity_id
_entity_poly.type
_entity_poly.pdbx_seq_one_letter_code
_entity_poly.pdbx_strand_id
1 'polypeptide(L)'
;MADLSAEISEEFRELLQKEAQPDWMEPMLAKLTHEVFSDEEWIYERKLDGERCLVFKKGKKVQLFSRNQQSENNTYPELVEALEKLKIDFIADGEIVAFKGKITSFAELQKRMHLKDKKEIASSKTAVFLYLFDVMHLDGFNLVGLPPLLERKKLLRKEFDFNDPIRFTPYRKKMAKNFIRKPATRNGKVSSPKSQIPPTRTAGLQTG
;
A
#
# COMPACT_ATOMS: atom_id res chain seq x y z
N MET A 1 -22.92 -6.64 7.56
CA MET A 1 -21.54 -7.15 7.40
C MET A 1 -21.44 -7.71 5.99
N ALA A 2 -20.41 -7.35 5.24
CA ALA A 2 -20.17 -7.97 3.95
C ALA A 2 -19.89 -9.45 4.16
N ASP A 3 -20.47 -10.32 3.33
CA ASP A 3 -20.10 -11.73 3.33
C ASP A 3 -18.75 -11.87 2.62
N LEU A 4 -17.66 -11.64 3.37
CA LEU A 4 -16.29 -11.74 2.87
C LEU A 4 -16.00 -13.11 2.23
N SER A 5 -16.69 -14.16 2.67
CA SER A 5 -16.52 -15.49 2.11
C SER A 5 -17.04 -15.58 0.68
N ALA A 6 -18.09 -14.84 0.33
CA ALA A 6 -18.60 -14.79 -1.05
C ALA A 6 -17.60 -14.13 -2.02
N GLU A 7 -16.74 -13.25 -1.52
CA GLU A 7 -15.79 -12.46 -2.31
C GLU A 7 -14.44 -13.15 -2.53
N ILE A 8 -14.14 -14.13 -1.71
CA ILE A 8 -12.95 -14.95 -1.83
C ILE A 8 -13.26 -16.17 -2.68
N SER A 9 -12.31 -16.50 -3.56
CA SER A 9 -12.36 -17.70 -4.40
C SER A 9 -12.58 -18.94 -3.53
N GLU A 10 -13.46 -19.85 -3.97
CA GLU A 10 -13.95 -20.96 -3.15
C GLU A 10 -12.83 -21.80 -2.51
N GLU A 11 -11.76 -22.04 -3.27
CA GLU A 11 -10.55 -22.75 -2.84
C GLU A 11 -9.80 -22.13 -1.66
N PHE A 12 -9.99 -20.83 -1.39
CA PHE A 12 -9.32 -20.12 -0.28
C PHE A 12 -10.26 -19.77 0.87
N ARG A 13 -11.55 -20.07 0.78
CA ARG A 13 -12.52 -19.74 1.84
C ARG A 13 -12.21 -20.44 3.15
N GLU A 14 -11.71 -21.68 3.09
CA GLU A 14 -11.30 -22.45 4.27
C GLU A 14 -10.08 -21.86 4.98
N LEU A 15 -9.29 -21.01 4.29
CA LEU A 15 -8.13 -20.32 4.85
C LEU A 15 -8.50 -19.04 5.61
N LEU A 16 -9.76 -18.61 5.56
CA LEU A 16 -10.23 -17.45 6.31
C LEU A 16 -10.20 -17.73 7.81
N GLN A 17 -9.37 -16.98 8.52
CA GLN A 17 -9.27 -17.06 9.97
C GLN A 17 -9.99 -15.88 10.60
N LYS A 18 -11.03 -16.17 11.38
CA LYS A 18 -11.65 -15.16 12.24
C LYS A 18 -10.66 -14.78 13.33
N GLU A 19 -10.40 -13.49 13.46
CA GLU A 19 -9.48 -12.96 14.45
C GLU A 19 -9.96 -11.56 14.86
N ALA A 20 -9.94 -11.27 16.17
CA ALA A 20 -10.09 -9.90 16.61
C ALA A 20 -8.95 -9.06 16.03
N GLN A 21 -9.23 -7.82 15.63
CA GLN A 21 -8.20 -6.96 15.07
C GLN A 21 -7.04 -6.79 16.07
N PRO A 22 -5.80 -7.17 15.70
CA PRO A 22 -4.65 -7.03 16.59
C PRO A 22 -4.22 -5.57 16.71
N ASP A 23 -3.51 -5.26 17.80
CA ASP A 23 -2.94 -3.92 18.02
C ASP A 23 -1.73 -3.64 17.13
N TRP A 24 -1.09 -4.69 16.61
CA TRP A 24 0.05 -4.59 15.71
C TRP A 24 0.10 -5.73 14.70
N MET A 25 0.61 -5.44 13.51
CA MET A 25 0.87 -6.42 12.45
C MET A 25 2.10 -5.98 11.66
N GLU A 26 3.01 -6.92 11.41
CA GLU A 26 4.24 -6.61 10.67
C GLU A 26 3.93 -6.31 9.19
N PRO A 27 4.46 -5.22 8.61
CA PRO A 27 4.28 -4.92 7.20
C PRO A 27 4.89 -6.03 6.33
N MET A 28 4.20 -6.44 5.26
CA MET A 28 4.76 -7.44 4.34
C MET A 28 6.04 -6.95 3.68
N LEU A 29 7.13 -7.70 3.78
CA LEU A 29 8.40 -7.33 3.15
C LEU A 29 8.40 -7.73 1.68
N ALA A 30 8.60 -6.76 0.79
CA ALA A 30 8.93 -7.05 -0.59
C ALA A 30 10.36 -7.60 -0.67
N LYS A 31 10.55 -8.74 -1.34
CA LYS A 31 11.90 -9.20 -1.73
C LYS A 31 12.34 -8.41 -2.95
N LEU A 32 13.45 -7.68 -2.83
CA LEU A 32 14.05 -6.98 -3.96
C LEU A 32 14.62 -8.01 -4.94
N THR A 33 14.20 -7.95 -6.20
CA THR A 33 14.79 -8.75 -7.28
C THR A 33 15.53 -7.81 -8.23
N HIS A 34 16.75 -8.18 -8.60
CA HIS A 34 17.60 -7.34 -9.46
C HIS A 34 17.34 -7.53 -10.96
N GLU A 35 16.63 -8.60 -11.32
CA GLU A 35 16.32 -8.95 -12.71
C GLU A 35 14.92 -8.49 -13.09
N VAL A 36 14.81 -7.85 -14.25
CA VAL A 36 13.54 -7.45 -14.83
C VAL A 36 12.96 -8.66 -15.56
N PHE A 37 11.95 -9.30 -14.98
CA PHE A 37 11.23 -10.42 -15.59
C PHE A 37 9.75 -10.08 -15.78
N SER A 38 9.09 -10.77 -16.72
CA SER A 38 7.64 -10.73 -16.90
C SER A 38 7.11 -12.14 -16.72
N ASP A 39 6.33 -12.36 -15.67
CA ASP A 39 5.80 -13.68 -15.32
C ASP A 39 4.32 -13.53 -14.92
N GLU A 40 3.49 -14.50 -15.33
CA GLU A 40 2.04 -14.49 -15.07
C GLU A 40 1.72 -14.77 -13.59
N GLU A 41 2.66 -15.36 -12.84
CA GLU A 41 2.57 -15.51 -11.40
C GLU A 41 2.86 -14.22 -10.63
N TRP A 42 3.07 -13.07 -11.29
CA TRP A 42 3.46 -11.82 -10.64
C TRP A 42 2.56 -10.65 -11.01
N ILE A 43 2.41 -9.73 -10.06
CA ILE A 43 1.80 -8.44 -10.31
C ILE A 43 2.83 -7.32 -10.19
N TYR A 44 2.62 -6.29 -11.00
CA TYR A 44 3.49 -5.14 -11.13
C TYR A 44 2.74 -3.88 -10.72
N GLU A 45 3.30 -3.13 -9.79
CA GLU A 45 2.72 -1.90 -9.26
C GLU A 45 3.62 -0.72 -9.58
N ARG A 46 3.06 0.48 -9.70
CA ARG A 46 3.91 1.65 -9.88
C ARG A 46 4.70 1.86 -8.59
N LYS A 47 6.02 1.94 -8.69
CA LYS A 47 6.84 2.40 -7.57
C LYS A 47 6.38 3.81 -7.18
N LEU A 48 5.95 3.95 -5.94
CA LEU A 48 5.69 5.23 -5.31
C LEU A 48 6.97 5.71 -4.59
N ASP A 49 7.06 7.03 -4.44
CA ASP A 49 8.18 7.67 -3.75
C ASP A 49 7.59 8.45 -2.59
N GLY A 50 7.59 7.83 -1.41
CA GLY A 50 6.82 8.27 -0.26
C GLY A 50 7.31 7.63 1.04
N GLU A 51 6.39 7.57 2.01
CA GLU A 51 6.60 6.95 3.30
C GLU A 51 5.59 5.81 3.49
N ARG A 52 6.07 4.62 3.85
CA ARG A 52 5.21 3.48 4.12
C ARG A 52 4.38 3.74 5.37
N CYS A 53 3.08 3.47 5.27
CA CYS A 53 2.10 3.68 6.34
C CYS A 53 1.21 2.44 6.49
N LEU A 54 1.23 1.86 7.69
CA LEU A 54 0.21 0.93 8.15
C LEU A 54 -0.97 1.70 8.73
N VAL A 55 -2.18 1.31 8.34
CA VAL A 55 -3.42 1.90 8.83
C VAL A 55 -4.18 0.88 9.64
N PHE A 56 -4.50 1.22 10.87
CA PHE A 56 -5.38 0.46 11.74
C PHE A 56 -6.65 1.26 11.94
N LYS A 57 -7.80 0.70 11.56
CA LYS A 57 -9.10 1.30 11.80
C LYS A 57 -10.01 0.34 12.57
N LYS A 58 -10.54 0.82 13.70
CA LYS A 58 -11.52 0.12 14.53
C LYS A 58 -12.66 1.06 14.92
N GLY A 59 -13.86 0.84 14.39
CA GLY A 59 -14.97 1.79 14.49
C GLY A 59 -14.55 3.16 13.96
N LYS A 60 -14.57 4.17 14.84
CA LYS A 60 -14.11 5.54 14.52
C LYS A 60 -12.64 5.80 14.86
N LYS A 61 -11.94 4.85 15.49
CA LYS A 61 -10.54 5.05 15.87
C LYS A 61 -9.65 4.68 14.68
N VAL A 62 -8.86 5.63 14.20
CA VAL A 62 -7.84 5.41 13.17
C VAL A 62 -6.45 5.64 13.77
N GLN A 63 -5.52 4.74 13.48
CA GLN A 63 -4.10 4.88 13.83
C GLN A 63 -3.27 4.68 12.56
N LEU A 64 -2.37 5.62 12.32
CA LEU A 64 -1.39 5.59 11.24
C LEU A 64 -0.03 5.30 11.86
N PHE A 65 0.66 4.28 11.35
CA PHE A 65 1.99 3.92 11.81
C PHE A 65 2.97 3.86 10.65
N SER A 66 4.14 4.46 10.83
CA SER A 66 5.26 4.24 9.92
C SER A 66 5.79 2.82 10.05
N ARG A 67 6.71 2.45 9.15
CA ARG A 67 7.42 1.16 9.19
C ARG A 67 8.08 0.85 10.55
N ASN A 68 8.50 1.89 11.28
CA ASN A 68 9.18 1.77 12.57
C ASN A 68 8.22 1.97 13.76
N GLN A 69 6.92 1.69 13.57
CA GLN A 69 5.88 1.78 14.61
C GLN A 69 5.66 3.19 15.18
N GLN A 70 6.14 4.25 14.50
CA GLN A 70 5.90 5.62 14.95
C GLN A 70 4.53 6.10 14.49
N SER A 71 3.80 6.77 15.37
CA SER A 71 2.48 7.30 15.03
C SER A 71 2.59 8.51 14.12
N GLU A 72 1.88 8.45 12.99
CA GLU A 72 1.84 9.49 11.96
C GLU A 72 0.51 10.27 11.96
N ASN A 73 -0.39 9.98 12.92
CA ASN A 73 -1.72 10.60 13.03
C ASN A 73 -1.67 12.14 13.08
N ASN A 74 -0.72 12.68 13.84
CA ASN A 74 -0.59 14.13 14.00
C ASN A 74 -0.02 14.79 12.75
N THR A 75 0.83 14.09 11.99
CA THR A 75 1.48 14.57 10.77
C THR A 75 0.49 14.69 9.60
N TYR A 76 -0.49 13.77 9.56
CA TYR A 76 -1.44 13.63 8.46
C TYR A 76 -2.90 13.54 8.93
N PRO A 77 -3.43 14.57 9.64
CA PRO A 77 -4.80 14.56 10.14
C PRO A 77 -5.85 14.43 9.02
N GLU A 78 -5.58 14.96 7.83
CA GLU A 78 -6.49 14.83 6.68
C GLU A 78 -6.68 13.38 6.21
N LEU A 79 -5.68 12.52 6.41
CA LEU A 79 -5.78 11.09 6.11
C LEU A 79 -6.62 10.39 7.17
N VAL A 80 -6.40 10.73 8.45
CA VAL A 80 -7.18 10.20 9.58
C VAL A 80 -8.67 10.49 9.38
N GLU A 81 -9.03 11.75 9.13
CA GLU A 81 -10.41 12.18 8.90
C GLU A 81 -11.07 11.48 7.70
N ALA A 82 -10.31 11.22 6.63
CA ALA A 82 -10.82 10.51 5.46
C ALA A 82 -11.08 9.03 5.78
N LEU A 83 -10.17 8.38 6.50
CA LEU A 83 -10.27 6.96 6.86
C LEU A 83 -11.38 6.71 7.89
N GLU A 84 -11.61 7.64 8.83
CA GLU A 84 -12.68 7.55 9.83
C GLU A 84 -14.09 7.43 9.21
N LYS A 85 -14.28 7.94 7.98
CA LYS A 85 -15.55 7.90 7.25
C LYS A 85 -15.86 6.52 6.68
N LEU A 86 -14.86 5.65 6.53
CA LEU A 86 -15.07 4.29 6.05
C LEU A 86 -15.88 3.50 7.08
N LYS A 87 -16.84 2.68 6.63
CA LYS A 87 -17.75 1.92 7.51
C LYS A 87 -17.26 0.52 7.88
N ILE A 88 -16.05 0.18 7.44
CA ILE A 88 -15.39 -1.11 7.65
C ILE A 88 -14.24 -0.97 8.65
N ASP A 89 -13.95 -2.06 9.38
CA ASP A 89 -12.79 -2.16 10.25
C ASP A 89 -11.69 -2.92 9.52
N PHE A 90 -10.45 -2.41 9.56
CA PHE A 90 -9.39 -3.01 8.76
C PHE A 90 -7.99 -2.69 9.28
N ILE A 91 -7.05 -3.54 8.90
CA ILE A 91 -5.62 -3.22 8.86
C ILE A 91 -5.18 -3.24 7.40
N ALA A 92 -4.65 -2.11 6.92
CA ALA A 92 -4.21 -1.96 5.54
C ALA A 92 -2.77 -1.43 5.47
N ASP A 93 -2.11 -1.77 4.37
CA ASP A 93 -0.74 -1.36 4.07
C ASP A 93 -0.74 -0.44 2.86
N GLY A 94 0.05 0.63 2.95
CA GLY A 94 0.04 1.68 1.96
C GLY A 94 1.26 2.57 2.00
N GLU A 95 1.27 3.55 1.10
CA GLU A 95 2.31 4.54 0.96
C GLU A 95 1.70 5.95 0.98
N ILE A 96 2.15 6.80 1.89
CA ILE A 96 1.83 8.22 1.90
C ILE A 96 2.75 8.92 0.91
N VAL A 97 2.18 9.71 0.02
CA VAL A 97 2.92 10.39 -1.06
C VAL A 97 2.53 11.84 -1.18
N ALA A 98 3.45 12.65 -1.68
CA ALA A 98 3.18 13.97 -2.22
C ALA A 98 3.57 14.03 -3.70
N PHE A 99 3.02 14.99 -4.45
CA PHE A 99 3.23 15.10 -5.89
C PHE A 99 3.99 16.36 -6.26
N LYS A 100 4.92 16.21 -7.20
CA LYS A 100 5.49 17.32 -7.98
C LYS A 100 5.02 17.18 -9.42
N GLY A 101 3.98 17.93 -9.78
CA GLY A 101 3.27 17.73 -11.04
C GLY A 101 2.53 16.38 -11.07
N LYS A 102 2.86 15.49 -12.01
CA LYS A 102 2.18 14.18 -12.18
C LYS A 102 2.93 13.00 -11.56
N ILE A 103 4.09 13.23 -10.94
CA ILE A 103 4.93 12.20 -10.33
C ILE A 103 4.99 12.37 -8.81
N THR A 104 5.08 11.25 -8.10
CA THR A 104 5.34 11.28 -6.66
C THR A 104 6.75 11.81 -6.39
N SER A 105 6.92 12.55 -5.31
CA SER A 105 8.20 13.13 -4.94
C SER A 105 8.39 13.10 -3.43
N PHE A 106 9.36 12.30 -2.97
CA PHE A 106 9.72 12.26 -1.56
C PHE A 106 10.18 13.63 -1.05
N ALA A 107 10.93 14.38 -1.85
CA ALA A 107 11.36 15.74 -1.50
C ALA A 107 10.19 16.71 -1.27
N GLU A 108 9.07 16.52 -1.97
CA GLU A 108 7.85 17.29 -1.70
C GLU A 108 7.21 16.82 -0.39
N LEU A 109 7.15 15.51 -0.15
CA LEU A 109 6.59 14.92 1.08
C LEU A 109 7.39 15.32 2.33
N GLN A 110 8.71 15.46 2.24
CA GLN A 110 9.56 15.88 3.36
C GLN A 110 9.14 17.23 3.97
N LYS A 111 8.49 18.10 3.19
CA LYS A 111 7.92 19.36 3.70
C LYS A 111 6.78 19.15 4.70
N ARG A 112 6.18 17.95 4.73
CA ARG A 112 5.15 17.54 5.69
C ARG A 112 5.72 16.72 6.83
N MET A 113 6.65 15.79 6.55
CA MET A 113 7.17 14.83 7.54
C MET A 113 7.76 15.47 8.80
N HIS A 114 8.31 16.68 8.70
CA HIS A 114 8.96 17.36 9.83
C HIS A 114 8.04 18.34 10.57
N LEU A 115 6.83 18.57 10.07
CA LEU A 115 5.88 19.47 10.71
C LEU A 115 5.23 18.76 11.90
N LYS A 116 5.24 19.43 13.05
CA LYS A 116 4.59 18.93 14.28
C LYS A 116 3.51 19.86 14.80
N ASP A 117 3.56 21.14 14.42
CA ASP A 117 2.56 22.12 14.81
C ASP A 117 1.31 22.00 13.93
N LYS A 118 0.13 21.95 14.56
CA LYS A 118 -1.14 21.77 13.85
C LYS A 118 -1.46 22.92 12.89
N LYS A 119 -1.06 24.16 13.21
CA LYS A 119 -1.30 25.33 12.34
C LYS A 119 -0.39 25.29 11.12
N GLU A 120 0.87 24.89 11.29
CA GLU A 120 1.80 24.70 10.17
C GLU A 120 1.33 23.58 9.22
N ILE A 121 0.86 22.46 9.77
CA ILE A 121 0.28 21.36 9.01
C ILE A 121 -0.94 21.84 8.22
N ALA A 122 -1.88 22.51 8.88
CA ALA A 122 -3.10 23.01 8.25
C ALA A 122 -2.85 24.10 7.19
N SER A 123 -1.76 24.87 7.31
CA SER A 123 -1.37 25.90 6.34
C SER A 123 -0.43 25.40 5.25
N SER A 124 0.03 24.15 5.33
CA SER A 124 0.92 23.56 4.34
C SER A 124 0.23 23.48 2.98
N LYS A 125 0.91 23.97 1.94
CA LYS A 125 0.45 23.84 0.55
C LYS A 125 0.73 22.46 -0.06
N THR A 126 1.37 21.58 0.70
CA THR A 126 1.73 20.23 0.24
C THR A 126 0.56 19.29 0.51
N ALA A 127 -0.16 18.94 -0.56
CA ALA A 127 -1.18 17.89 -0.50
C ALA A 127 -0.54 16.51 -0.39
N VAL A 128 -1.07 15.69 0.51
CA VAL A 128 -0.67 14.29 0.69
C VAL A 128 -1.79 13.35 0.30
N PHE A 129 -1.41 12.16 -0.16
CA PHE A 129 -2.33 11.10 -0.55
C PHE A 129 -1.86 9.79 0.04
N LEU A 130 -2.78 8.94 0.47
CA LEU A 130 -2.47 7.58 0.90
C LEU A 130 -2.84 6.60 -0.20
N TYR A 131 -1.85 5.89 -0.72
CA TYR A 131 -2.04 4.81 -1.67
C TYR A 131 -2.03 3.47 -0.94
N LEU A 132 -3.21 2.86 -0.76
CA LEU A 132 -3.32 1.51 -0.21
C LEU A 132 -2.97 0.48 -1.28
N PHE A 133 -2.15 -0.50 -0.93
CA PHE A 133 -1.78 -1.60 -1.82
C PHE A 133 -2.06 -2.97 -1.21
N ASP A 134 -2.30 -3.10 0.10
CA ASP A 134 -2.70 -4.38 0.69
C ASP A 134 -3.73 -4.18 1.82
N VAL A 135 -4.52 -5.22 2.09
CA VAL A 135 -5.40 -5.31 3.25
C VAL A 135 -5.10 -6.61 3.97
N MET A 136 -4.69 -6.52 5.23
CA MET A 136 -4.19 -7.66 6.00
C MET A 136 -5.20 -8.15 7.03
N HIS A 137 -6.12 -7.28 7.45
CA HIS A 137 -7.26 -7.62 8.29
C HIS A 137 -8.49 -6.84 7.83
N LEU A 138 -9.65 -7.46 7.81
CA LEU A 138 -10.90 -6.83 7.36
C LEU A 138 -12.10 -7.43 8.10
N ASP A 139 -12.90 -6.58 8.74
CA ASP A 139 -14.15 -6.91 9.44
C ASP A 139 -14.09 -8.20 10.30
N GLY A 140 -12.98 -8.38 11.03
CA GLY A 140 -12.80 -9.52 11.94
C GLY A 140 -12.16 -10.76 11.31
N PHE A 141 -11.59 -10.65 10.12
CA PHE A 141 -10.86 -11.72 9.45
C PHE A 141 -9.41 -11.33 9.22
N ASN A 142 -8.50 -12.24 9.58
CA ASN A 142 -7.10 -12.18 9.19
C ASN A 142 -6.97 -12.67 7.74
N LEU A 143 -6.35 -11.84 6.90
CA LEU A 143 -6.16 -12.10 5.49
C LEU A 143 -4.71 -12.45 5.14
N VAL A 144 -3.75 -12.28 6.06
CA VAL A 144 -2.31 -12.53 5.80
C VAL A 144 -2.07 -13.96 5.32
N GLY A 145 -2.84 -14.91 5.87
CA GLY A 145 -2.81 -16.33 5.49
C GLY A 145 -3.50 -16.67 4.17
N LEU A 146 -4.06 -15.69 3.44
CA LEU A 146 -4.67 -15.90 2.12
C LEU A 146 -3.61 -15.73 1.00
N PRO A 147 -3.11 -16.83 0.41
CA PRO A 147 -2.58 -16.81 -0.94
C PRO A 147 -3.74 -16.79 -1.96
N PRO A 148 -3.64 -16.14 -3.13
CA PRO A 148 -2.64 -15.17 -3.57
C PRO A 148 -2.88 -13.74 -3.03
N LEU A 149 -1.85 -12.87 -3.05
CA LEU A 149 -1.97 -11.41 -2.81
C LEU A 149 -3.10 -10.77 -3.64
N LEU A 150 -3.42 -11.37 -4.79
CA LEU A 150 -4.50 -10.93 -5.65
C LEU A 150 -5.87 -10.98 -4.97
N GLU A 151 -6.15 -11.96 -4.10
CA GLU A 151 -7.43 -12.02 -3.36
C GLU A 151 -7.56 -10.82 -2.43
N ARG A 152 -6.51 -10.52 -1.66
CA ARG A 152 -6.48 -9.34 -0.78
C ARG A 152 -6.63 -8.04 -1.58
N LYS A 153 -6.01 -7.94 -2.74
CA LYS A 153 -6.19 -6.78 -3.63
C LYS A 153 -7.60 -6.66 -4.21
N LYS A 154 -8.27 -7.78 -4.52
CA LYS A 154 -9.68 -7.78 -4.94
C LYS A 154 -10.57 -7.26 -3.80
N LEU A 155 -10.37 -7.76 -2.58
CA LEU A 155 -11.08 -7.31 -1.38
C LEU A 155 -10.83 -5.83 -1.13
N LEU A 156 -9.56 -5.41 -1.10
CA LEU A 156 -9.18 -4.00 -0.94
C LEU A 156 -9.89 -3.12 -1.97
N ARG A 157 -9.92 -3.53 -3.25
CA ARG A 157 -10.58 -2.76 -4.31
C ARG A 157 -12.10 -2.69 -4.14
N LYS A 158 -12.72 -3.77 -3.66
CA LYS A 158 -14.18 -3.90 -3.59
C LYS A 158 -14.78 -3.24 -2.36
N GLU A 159 -14.14 -3.43 -1.21
CA GLU A 159 -14.68 -3.06 0.10
C GLU A 159 -14.37 -1.61 0.50
N PHE A 160 -13.41 -0.97 -0.18
CA PHE A 160 -13.01 0.41 0.11
C PHE A 160 -13.59 1.36 -0.94
N ASP A 161 -14.23 2.42 -0.47
CA ASP A 161 -14.66 3.55 -1.30
C ASP A 161 -13.49 4.54 -1.46
N PHE A 162 -12.73 4.38 -2.55
CA PHE A 162 -11.54 5.19 -2.80
C PHE A 162 -11.89 6.56 -3.35
N ASN A 163 -11.67 7.58 -2.53
CA ASN A 163 -11.76 8.99 -2.89
C ASN A 163 -10.59 9.75 -2.27
N ASP A 164 -10.15 10.83 -2.91
CA ASP A 164 -9.07 11.64 -2.38
C ASP A 164 -9.35 12.06 -0.92
N PRO A 165 -8.36 11.95 -0.02
CA PRO A 165 -6.95 11.63 -0.30
C PRO A 165 -6.58 10.12 -0.30
N ILE A 166 -7.53 9.20 -0.17
CA ILE A 166 -7.28 7.74 -0.09
C ILE A 166 -7.45 7.09 -1.47
N ARG A 167 -6.40 6.43 -1.96
CA ARG A 167 -6.32 5.89 -3.31
C ARG A 167 -5.93 4.42 -3.31
N PHE A 168 -6.48 3.67 -4.26
CA PHE A 168 -6.05 2.32 -4.55
C PHE A 168 -4.80 2.33 -5.42
N THR A 169 -3.81 1.48 -5.12
CA THR A 169 -2.64 1.26 -5.99
C THR A 169 -2.98 0.31 -7.13
N PRO A 170 -3.05 0.78 -8.39
CA PRO A 170 -3.36 -0.10 -9.51
C PRO A 170 -2.18 -1.03 -9.80
N TYR A 171 -2.49 -2.28 -10.10
CA TYR A 171 -1.51 -3.30 -10.47
C TYR A 171 -1.77 -3.80 -11.89
N ARG A 172 -0.77 -4.47 -12.48
CA ARG A 172 -0.86 -5.14 -13.78
C ARG A 172 -0.37 -6.57 -13.66
N LYS A 173 -1.05 -7.52 -14.32
CA LYS A 173 -0.63 -8.95 -14.38
C LYS A 173 0.48 -9.22 -15.40
N LYS A 174 0.73 -8.29 -16.32
CA LYS A 174 1.82 -8.38 -17.33
C LYS A 174 2.59 -7.08 -17.34
N MET A 175 3.92 -7.17 -17.34
CA MET A 175 4.76 -5.99 -17.48
C MET A 175 4.69 -5.49 -18.93
N ALA A 176 4.36 -4.21 -19.13
CA ALA A 176 4.35 -3.66 -20.47
C ALA A 176 5.79 -3.62 -21.03
N LYS A 177 6.01 -4.15 -22.23
CA LYS A 177 7.33 -4.19 -22.92
C LYS A 177 8.04 -2.83 -22.98
N ASN A 178 7.29 -1.72 -22.85
CA ASN A 178 7.79 -0.35 -22.90
C ASN A 178 8.37 0.20 -21.58
N PHE A 179 8.34 -0.56 -20.47
CA PHE A 179 8.94 -0.14 -19.19
C PHE A 179 10.44 -0.46 -19.08
N ILE A 180 11.01 -1.19 -20.06
CA ILE A 180 12.45 -1.40 -20.17
C ILE A 180 13.07 -0.09 -20.68
N ARG A 181 13.34 0.84 -19.77
CA ARG A 181 14.27 1.93 -20.09
C ARG A 181 15.64 1.29 -20.27
N LYS A 182 16.11 1.16 -21.52
CA LYS A 182 17.51 0.78 -21.78
C LYS A 182 18.42 1.67 -20.90
N PRO A 183 19.43 1.10 -20.23
CA PRO A 183 20.36 1.90 -19.46
C PRO A 183 20.96 2.96 -20.37
N ALA A 184 20.81 4.23 -20.00
CA ALA A 184 21.47 5.32 -20.71
C ALA A 184 22.94 5.30 -20.29
N THR A 185 23.83 4.93 -21.21
CA THR A 185 25.27 5.08 -21.02
C THR A 185 25.63 6.55 -21.12
N ARG A 186 26.04 7.18 -20.01
CA ARG A 186 26.69 8.49 -20.01
C ARG A 186 28.06 8.31 -19.36
N ASN A 187 29.13 8.55 -20.12
CA ASN A 187 30.53 8.47 -19.68
C ASN A 187 30.98 7.11 -19.12
N GLY A 188 30.69 5.99 -19.81
CA GLY A 188 31.27 4.68 -19.50
C GLY A 188 30.83 4.04 -18.17
N LYS A 189 29.99 4.71 -17.37
CA LYS A 189 29.32 4.14 -16.20
C LYS A 189 27.91 3.73 -16.60
N VAL A 190 27.60 2.43 -16.49
CA VAL A 190 26.22 1.94 -16.55
C VAL A 190 25.52 2.43 -15.29
N SER A 191 24.64 3.42 -15.42
CA SER A 191 23.73 3.76 -14.32
C SER A 191 22.66 2.67 -14.24
N SER A 192 22.53 2.03 -13.07
CA SER A 192 21.42 1.12 -12.77
C SER A 192 20.09 1.79 -13.13
N PRO A 193 19.12 1.06 -13.73
CA PRO A 193 17.82 1.65 -14.03
C PRO A 193 17.19 2.17 -12.73
N LYS A 194 17.06 3.49 -12.57
CA LYS A 194 16.47 4.15 -11.38
C LYS A 194 14.95 3.92 -11.23
N SER A 195 14.39 2.89 -11.87
CA SER A 195 12.96 2.58 -11.83
C SER A 195 12.74 1.08 -11.92
N GLN A 196 13.23 0.33 -10.93
CA GLN A 196 12.81 -1.05 -10.75
C GLN A 196 11.54 -1.03 -9.89
N ILE A 197 10.44 -1.52 -10.49
CA ILE A 197 9.22 -1.90 -9.78
C ILE A 197 9.59 -3.20 -9.06
N PRO A 198 9.59 -3.27 -7.70
CA PRO A 198 9.72 -4.57 -7.06
C PRO A 198 8.48 -5.38 -7.45
N PRO A 199 8.64 -6.53 -8.14
CA PRO A 199 7.51 -7.38 -8.45
C PRO A 199 7.03 -8.00 -7.13
N THR A 200 5.72 -8.14 -6.96
CA THR A 200 5.16 -8.85 -5.80
C THR A 200 4.51 -10.14 -6.30
N ARG A 201 4.94 -11.27 -5.74
CA ARG A 201 4.50 -12.59 -6.21
C ARG A 201 3.02 -12.75 -5.94
N THR A 202 2.29 -13.20 -6.95
CA THR A 202 0.87 -13.51 -6.85
C THR A 202 0.72 -14.84 -6.12
N ALA A 203 1.50 -15.87 -6.47
CA ALA A 203 1.44 -17.19 -5.83
C ALA A 203 2.05 -17.24 -4.43
N GLY A 204 1.24 -17.61 -3.43
CA GLY A 204 1.72 -18.00 -2.10
C GLY A 204 1.81 -19.51 -1.99
N LEU A 205 3.04 -20.01 -2.02
CA LEU A 205 3.54 -21.24 -1.42
C LEU A 205 5.03 -21.31 -1.78
N GLN A 206 5.88 -21.00 -0.80
CA GLN A 206 7.11 -21.76 -0.63
C GLN A 206 6.95 -22.43 0.72
N THR A 207 6.40 -23.64 0.71
CA THR A 207 6.81 -24.64 1.68
C THR A 207 8.32 -24.77 1.55
N GLY A 208 9.03 -24.22 2.52
CA GLY A 208 10.38 -24.64 2.87
C GLY A 208 10.29 -25.47 4.13
#